data_AF-A0A4U6D771-F1
#
_entry.id   AF-A0A4U6D771-F1
#
_cell.length_a   1.000
_cell.length_b   1.000
_cell.length_c   1.000
_cell.angle_alpha   90.00
_cell.angle_beta   90.00
_cell.angle_gamma   90.00
#
_symmetry.space_group_name_H-M   'P 1'
#
loop_
_entity.id
_entity.type
_entity.pdbx_description
1 polymer ?
#
loop_
_entity_poly.entity_id
_entity_poly.type
_entity_poly.pdbx_seq_one_letter_code
_entity_poly.pdbx_strand_id
1 'polypeptide(L)'
;MKTLMRYYCVIILLIVNFACTDKELTKEDEKDIVIKKDDVLPLIENKTWGLMKIEKQVGTGNRSELPSSSEYTAYKTQCSFVYSSGFVGFYSGNESTSDSVKKNHNFPAYARTFSIFTRIVLPVGLDYHWDDTAGTMVTHCYDGTKILQIPVDQIAHLEKASLILYKTMEEAQASKIPENITFIAQENESSGVVTYYYSFRPVYPYKFHTTQWENDSFVMF
;
A
#
# COMPACT_ATOMS: atom_id res chain seq x y z
N MET A 1 -7.41 -11.31 -57.06
CA MET A 1 -8.42 -11.52 -55.98
C MET A 1 -7.99 -12.47 -54.86
N LYS A 2 -7.07 -13.43 -55.06
CA LYS A 2 -6.65 -14.38 -53.99
C LYS A 2 -5.73 -13.80 -52.90
N THR A 3 -5.06 -12.67 -53.16
CA THR A 3 -4.16 -12.02 -52.21
C THR A 3 -4.86 -11.12 -51.21
N LEU A 4 -5.97 -10.46 -51.57
CA LEU A 4 -6.75 -9.63 -50.63
C LEU A 4 -7.45 -10.45 -49.54
N MET A 5 -7.86 -11.67 -49.87
CA MET A 5 -8.57 -12.58 -48.95
C MET A 5 -7.65 -13.12 -47.83
N ARG A 6 -6.33 -13.15 -48.04
CA ARG A 6 -5.36 -13.57 -47.01
C ARG A 6 -5.13 -12.51 -45.94
N TYR A 7 -5.20 -11.23 -46.29
CA TYR A 7 -5.03 -10.15 -45.30
C TYR A 7 -6.27 -9.96 -44.42
N TYR A 8 -7.47 -10.24 -44.94
CA TYR A 8 -8.70 -10.17 -44.16
C TYR A 8 -8.74 -11.20 -43.01
N CYS A 9 -8.23 -12.42 -43.21
CA CYS A 9 -8.18 -13.42 -42.15
C CYS A 9 -7.18 -13.08 -41.03
N VAL A 10 -6.08 -12.39 -41.35
CA VAL A 10 -5.07 -11.97 -40.34
C VAL A 10 -5.59 -10.80 -39.50
N ILE A 11 -6.33 -9.87 -40.10
CA ILE A 11 -6.92 -8.72 -39.38
C ILE A 11 -8.05 -9.18 -38.45
N ILE A 12 -8.87 -10.15 -38.86
CA ILE A 12 -9.94 -10.70 -37.99
C ILE A 12 -9.33 -11.47 -36.79
N LEU A 13 -8.23 -12.21 -36.97
CA LEU A 13 -7.53 -12.89 -35.87
C LEU A 13 -6.87 -11.91 -34.87
N LEU A 14 -6.46 -10.72 -35.32
CA LEU A 14 -5.93 -9.67 -34.45
C LEU A 14 -7.02 -8.98 -33.61
N ILE A 15 -8.22 -8.78 -34.18
CA ILE A 15 -9.36 -8.19 -33.46
C ILE A 15 -9.87 -9.13 -32.35
N VAL A 16 -9.84 -10.46 -32.58
CA VAL A 16 -10.28 -11.45 -31.57
C VAL A 16 -9.26 -11.59 -30.42
N ASN A 17 -7.97 -11.39 -30.67
CA ASN A 17 -6.97 -11.38 -29.60
C ASN A 17 -6.96 -10.07 -28.79
N PHE A 18 -7.31 -8.93 -29.41
CA PHE A 18 -7.48 -7.67 -28.68
C PHE A 18 -8.83 -7.56 -27.94
N ALA A 19 -9.87 -8.28 -28.38
CA ALA A 19 -11.17 -8.32 -27.71
C ALA A 19 -11.19 -9.24 -26.46
N CYS A 20 -10.06 -9.86 -26.11
CA CYS A 20 -9.97 -10.81 -24.99
C CYS A 20 -8.80 -10.47 -24.05
N THR A 21 -8.57 -9.19 -23.73
CA THR A 21 -7.78 -8.82 -22.54
C THR A 21 -8.17 -7.49 -21.92
N ASP A 22 -9.42 -7.05 -22.09
CA ASP A 22 -10.03 -6.17 -21.11
C ASP A 22 -11.14 -6.99 -20.44
N LYS A 23 -10.72 -7.82 -19.48
CA LYS A 23 -11.61 -8.03 -18.33
C LYS A 23 -11.70 -6.65 -17.69
N GLU A 24 -12.69 -5.89 -18.16
CA GLU A 24 -13.35 -4.88 -17.32
C GLU A 24 -13.46 -5.53 -15.95
N LEU A 25 -12.73 -5.00 -14.97
CA LEU A 25 -13.15 -5.06 -13.58
C LEU A 25 -14.50 -4.35 -13.54
N THR A 26 -15.50 -5.10 -13.98
CA THR A 26 -16.88 -4.86 -13.69
C THR A 26 -16.91 -4.71 -12.17
N LYS A 27 -17.60 -3.66 -11.73
CA LYS A 27 -18.07 -3.47 -10.36
C LYS A 27 -19.02 -4.61 -10.00
N GLU A 28 -18.54 -5.85 -10.04
CA GLU A 28 -19.22 -7.02 -9.53
C GLU A 28 -19.15 -6.91 -8.02
N ASP A 29 -20.27 -6.46 -7.46
CA ASP A 29 -20.71 -6.64 -6.10
C ASP A 29 -19.70 -6.20 -5.01
N GLU A 30 -20.01 -5.10 -4.32
CA GLU A 30 -19.80 -5.00 -2.86
C GLU A 30 -20.64 -6.09 -2.14
N LYS A 31 -20.49 -7.35 -2.54
CA LYS A 31 -20.78 -8.49 -1.68
C LYS A 31 -19.74 -8.39 -0.59
N ASP A 32 -20.22 -8.23 0.65
CA ASP A 32 -19.43 -8.25 1.88
C ASP A 32 -18.18 -9.12 1.70
N ILE A 33 -17.04 -8.50 1.42
CA ILE A 33 -15.76 -9.19 1.37
C ILE A 33 -15.47 -9.55 2.82
N VAL A 34 -15.91 -10.74 3.25
CA VAL A 34 -15.67 -11.21 4.61
C VAL A 34 -14.21 -11.67 4.70
N ILE A 35 -13.36 -10.78 5.19
CA ILE A 35 -11.99 -11.09 5.56
C ILE A 35 -11.95 -11.70 6.97
N LYS A 36 -11.19 -12.77 7.15
CA LYS A 36 -11.01 -13.41 8.46
C LYS A 36 -9.75 -12.90 9.12
N LYS A 37 -9.83 -12.61 10.42
CA LYS A 37 -8.71 -12.16 11.25
C LYS A 37 -7.44 -13.01 11.05
N ASP A 38 -7.59 -14.33 11.15
CA ASP A 38 -6.48 -15.28 11.11
C ASP A 38 -5.82 -15.39 9.73
N ASP A 39 -6.50 -14.98 8.66
CA ASP A 39 -5.96 -14.97 7.30
C ASP A 39 -5.24 -13.65 6.97
N VAL A 40 -5.61 -12.56 7.65
CA VAL A 40 -5.17 -11.19 7.31
C VAL A 40 -4.13 -10.66 8.28
N LEU A 41 -4.38 -10.72 9.58
CA LEU A 41 -3.48 -10.11 10.57
C LEU A 41 -2.06 -10.67 10.51
N PRO A 42 -1.83 -12.00 10.41
CA PRO A 42 -0.47 -12.51 10.30
C PRO A 42 0.27 -12.02 9.07
N LEU A 43 -0.43 -11.72 7.97
CA LEU A 43 0.20 -11.16 6.77
C LEU A 43 0.53 -9.67 6.93
N ILE A 44 -0.30 -8.91 7.64
CA ILE A 44 -0.03 -7.50 7.95
C ILE A 44 1.11 -7.38 8.96
N GLU A 45 1.10 -8.17 10.03
CA GLU A 45 2.08 -8.11 11.12
C GLU A 45 3.48 -8.61 10.71
N ASN A 46 3.57 -9.55 9.76
CA ASN A 46 4.86 -10.05 9.25
C ASN A 46 5.49 -9.17 8.16
N LYS A 47 4.91 -8.00 7.86
CA LYS A 47 5.39 -7.09 6.82
C LYS A 47 5.71 -5.72 7.37
N THR A 48 6.65 -5.07 6.69
CA THR A 48 6.94 -3.65 6.81
C THR A 48 6.14 -2.91 5.74
N TRP A 49 5.59 -1.75 6.06
CA TRP A 49 4.62 -1.03 5.22
C TRP A 49 5.10 0.38 4.87
N GLY A 50 5.31 0.66 3.59
CA GLY A 50 5.60 2.00 3.08
C GLY A 50 4.33 2.76 2.77
N LEU A 51 4.26 4.03 3.17
CA LEU A 51 3.15 4.92 2.78
C LEU A 51 3.25 5.23 1.28
N MET A 52 2.18 4.98 0.54
CA MET A 52 2.10 5.31 -0.89
C MET A 52 1.46 6.65 -1.14
N LYS A 53 0.26 6.84 -0.56
CA LYS A 53 -0.48 8.07 -0.71
C LYS A 53 -1.49 8.30 0.41
N ILE A 54 -1.82 9.57 0.60
CA ILE A 54 -2.95 9.99 1.42
C ILE A 54 -3.90 10.76 0.51
N GLU A 55 -5.16 10.32 0.43
CA GLU A 55 -6.20 11.00 -0.34
C GLU A 55 -7.26 11.56 0.60
N LYS A 56 -7.79 12.73 0.26
CA LYS A 56 -8.91 13.39 0.95
C LYS A 56 -10.13 13.39 0.02
N GLN A 57 -11.31 13.16 0.59
CA GLN A 57 -12.61 13.30 -0.06
C GLN A 57 -13.54 14.09 0.86
N VAL A 58 -14.19 15.13 0.34
CA VAL A 58 -15.19 15.92 1.09
C VAL A 58 -16.58 15.50 0.63
N GLY A 59 -17.41 14.99 1.55
CA GLY A 59 -18.73 14.44 1.25
C GLY A 59 -18.67 13.38 0.15
N THR A 60 -19.48 13.55 -0.90
CA THR A 60 -19.52 12.68 -2.08
C THR A 60 -18.66 13.19 -3.24
N GLY A 61 -17.72 14.11 -2.96
CA GLY A 61 -16.82 14.67 -3.98
C GLY A 61 -15.80 13.66 -4.50
N ASN A 62 -14.93 14.13 -5.41
CA ASN A 62 -13.82 13.32 -5.91
C ASN A 62 -12.73 13.15 -4.84
N ARG A 63 -12.06 12.00 -4.85
CA ARG A 63 -10.83 11.78 -4.09
C ARG A 63 -9.71 12.63 -4.72
N SER A 64 -8.97 13.35 -3.89
CA SER A 64 -7.77 14.09 -4.28
C SER A 64 -6.62 13.72 -3.37
N GLU A 65 -5.45 13.42 -3.93
CA GLU A 65 -4.23 13.24 -3.15
C GLU A 65 -3.89 14.54 -2.39
N LEU A 66 -3.49 14.42 -1.12
CA LEU A 66 -3.02 15.55 -0.36
C LEU A 66 -1.80 16.18 -1.05
N PRO A 67 -1.70 17.51 -1.09
CA PRO A 67 -0.53 18.18 -1.65
C PRO A 67 0.74 17.75 -0.93
N SER A 68 1.82 17.56 -1.69
CA SER A 68 3.12 17.15 -1.16
C SER A 68 3.68 18.22 -0.22
N SER A 69 3.54 18.03 1.09
CA SER A 69 4.32 18.77 2.09
C SER A 69 5.67 18.08 2.32
N SER A 70 6.62 18.79 2.94
CA SER A 70 7.91 18.21 3.35
C SER A 70 7.71 17.01 4.27
N GLU A 71 6.76 17.11 5.19
CA GLU A 71 6.38 16.09 6.15
C GLU A 71 5.82 14.86 5.42
N TYR A 72 4.82 15.06 4.56
CA TYR A 72 4.23 13.95 3.79
C TYR A 72 5.28 13.25 2.91
N THR A 73 6.17 14.02 2.28
CA THR A 73 7.28 13.47 1.48
C THR A 73 8.23 12.65 2.36
N ALA A 74 8.59 13.14 3.54
CA ALA A 74 9.43 12.40 4.48
C ALA A 74 8.78 11.08 4.89
N TYR A 75 7.47 11.02 5.16
CA TYR A 75 6.82 9.73 5.50
C TYR A 75 6.86 8.72 4.37
N LYS A 76 6.56 9.18 3.16
CA LYS A 76 6.57 8.34 1.96
C LYS A 76 7.97 7.82 1.58
N THR A 77 9.03 8.49 2.03
CA THR A 77 10.40 8.21 1.61
C THR A 77 11.33 7.76 2.75
N GLN A 78 10.98 7.98 4.01
CA GLN A 78 11.86 7.78 5.16
C GLN A 78 11.25 6.94 6.28
N CYS A 79 9.95 6.66 6.23
CA CYS A 79 9.27 5.89 7.27
C CYS A 79 8.69 4.60 6.69
N SER A 80 8.79 3.52 7.46
CA SER A 80 8.16 2.25 7.11
C SER A 80 7.51 1.63 8.34
N PHE A 81 6.19 1.51 8.30
CA PHE A 81 5.33 1.16 9.41
C PHE A 81 5.37 -0.34 9.68
N VAL A 82 5.22 -0.70 10.95
CA VAL A 82 5.14 -2.09 11.41
C VAL A 82 4.00 -2.24 12.39
N TYR A 83 3.28 -3.34 12.28
CA TYR A 83 2.17 -3.70 13.15
C TYR A 83 2.62 -4.87 14.00
N SER A 84 2.64 -4.72 15.32
CA SER A 84 3.03 -5.81 16.21
C SER A 84 2.39 -5.69 17.58
N SER A 85 1.83 -6.80 18.07
CA SER A 85 1.31 -6.90 19.44
C SER A 85 0.31 -5.79 19.82
N GLY A 86 -0.54 -5.39 18.87
CA GLY A 86 -1.54 -4.33 19.06
C GLY A 86 -1.01 -2.89 18.97
N PHE A 87 0.27 -2.69 18.66
CA PHE A 87 0.88 -1.36 18.50
C PHE A 87 1.40 -1.13 17.08
N VAL A 88 1.35 0.12 16.62
CA VAL A 88 1.93 0.54 15.34
C VAL A 88 3.18 1.39 15.58
N GLY A 89 4.30 0.87 15.08
CA GLY A 89 5.58 1.57 15.08
C GLY A 89 6.04 1.89 13.66
N PHE A 90 7.23 2.47 13.56
CA PHE A 90 7.92 2.61 12.28
C PHE A 90 9.42 2.42 12.42
N TYR A 91 10.03 1.94 11.35
CA TYR A 91 11.47 2.04 11.13
C TYR A 91 11.79 3.32 10.35
N SER A 92 12.88 3.98 10.75
CA SER A 92 13.44 5.09 10.00
C SER A 92 14.34 4.57 8.87
N GLY A 93 14.36 5.28 7.76
CA GLY A 93 15.20 4.94 6.62
C GLY A 93 15.23 6.07 5.61
N ASN A 94 15.67 5.75 4.40
CA ASN A 94 15.57 6.64 3.25
C ASN A 94 15.35 5.83 1.97
N GLU A 95 14.54 6.36 1.07
CA GLU A 95 14.45 5.88 -0.30
C GLU A 95 15.83 6.01 -0.96
N SER A 96 16.30 4.91 -1.51
CA SER A 96 17.59 4.84 -2.18
C SER A 96 17.49 5.56 -3.51
N THR A 97 18.12 6.73 -3.59
CA THR A 97 18.14 7.54 -4.80
C THR A 97 19.33 7.24 -5.70
N SER A 98 20.30 6.44 -5.24
CA SER A 98 21.54 6.17 -5.96
C SER A 98 21.30 5.34 -7.23
N ASP A 99 22.02 5.70 -8.28
CA ASP A 99 21.95 5.01 -9.58
C ASP A 99 22.33 3.53 -9.47
N SER A 100 23.22 3.15 -8.54
CA SER A 100 23.61 1.77 -8.32
C SER A 100 22.47 0.89 -7.80
N VAL A 101 21.54 1.46 -7.02
CA VAL A 101 20.38 0.74 -6.48
C VAL A 101 19.22 0.80 -7.48
N LYS A 102 19.02 1.92 -8.17
CA LYS A 102 18.04 2.04 -9.28
C LYS A 102 18.38 1.15 -10.48
N LYS A 103 19.67 0.87 -10.71
CA LYS A 103 20.15 -0.08 -11.73
C LYS A 103 20.29 -1.50 -11.19
N ASN A 104 19.72 -1.82 -10.03
CA ASN A 104 19.60 -3.21 -9.62
C ASN A 104 18.66 -3.93 -10.61
N HIS A 105 19.25 -4.50 -11.66
CA HIS A 105 18.56 -5.20 -12.75
C HIS A 105 17.70 -6.39 -12.27
N ASN A 106 17.77 -6.74 -10.99
CA ASN A 106 16.94 -7.79 -10.38
C ASN A 106 15.50 -7.33 -10.10
N PHE A 107 15.21 -6.02 -10.12
CA PHE A 107 13.89 -5.48 -9.87
C PHE A 107 13.33 -4.71 -11.08
N PRO A 108 12.01 -4.67 -11.27
CA PRO A 108 11.40 -3.91 -12.35
C PRO A 108 11.63 -2.40 -12.18
N ALA A 109 11.63 -1.65 -13.28
CA ALA A 109 11.97 -0.22 -13.28
C ALA A 109 11.03 0.66 -12.43
N TYR A 110 9.83 0.18 -12.12
CA TYR A 110 8.87 0.88 -11.26
C TYR A 110 9.10 0.64 -9.76
N ALA A 111 9.95 -0.32 -9.39
CA ALA A 111 10.21 -0.66 -8.00
C ALA A 111 10.94 0.48 -7.28
N ARG A 112 10.51 0.78 -6.06
CA ARG A 112 11.17 1.73 -5.16
C ARG A 112 12.03 0.95 -4.18
N THR A 113 13.21 1.46 -3.87
CA THR A 113 14.16 0.79 -2.98
C THR A 113 14.47 1.67 -1.79
N PHE A 114 14.72 1.06 -0.63
CA PHE A 114 14.87 1.75 0.64
C PHE A 114 16.05 1.20 1.41
N SER A 115 16.70 2.08 2.14
CA SER A 115 17.72 1.77 3.14
C SER A 115 17.09 2.03 4.51
N ILE A 116 16.73 0.96 5.24
CA ILE A 116 15.93 1.01 6.47
C ILE A 116 16.75 0.55 7.66
N PHE A 117 16.69 1.32 8.74
CA PHE A 117 17.28 0.96 10.03
C PHE A 117 16.26 0.19 10.88
N THR A 118 16.31 -1.15 10.81
CA THR A 118 15.33 -2.06 11.44
C THR A 118 15.58 -2.35 12.92
N ARG A 119 16.67 -1.82 13.49
CA ARG A 119 17.09 -2.17 14.86
C ARG A 119 16.29 -1.47 15.94
N ILE A 120 15.69 -0.33 15.64
CA ILE A 120 14.88 0.44 16.57
C ILE A 120 13.53 0.73 15.91
N VAL A 121 12.47 0.21 16.51
CA VAL A 121 11.10 0.59 16.19
C VAL A 121 10.79 1.87 16.97
N LEU A 122 10.41 2.93 16.26
CA LEU A 122 9.99 4.20 16.84
C LEU A 122 8.46 4.25 16.96
N PRO A 123 7.91 4.86 18.03
CA PRO A 123 6.47 4.96 18.19
C PRO A 123 5.84 6.02 17.29
N VAL A 124 4.62 5.73 16.84
CA VAL A 124 3.80 6.66 16.04
C VAL A 124 2.64 7.25 16.86
N GLY A 125 2.32 6.69 18.03
CA GLY A 125 1.12 7.08 18.79
C GLY A 125 -0.16 6.47 18.24
N LEU A 126 -0.03 5.28 17.64
CA LEU A 126 -1.10 4.52 17.03
C LEU A 126 -1.13 3.10 17.63
N ASP A 127 -2.31 2.61 17.93
CA ASP A 127 -2.56 1.20 18.24
C ASP A 127 -3.45 0.58 17.17
N TYR A 128 -3.57 -0.74 17.18
CA TYR A 128 -4.50 -1.44 16.32
C TYR A 128 -5.11 -2.66 17.00
N HIS A 129 -6.30 -3.01 16.55
CA HIS A 129 -6.99 -4.23 16.95
C HIS A 129 -7.87 -4.75 15.82
N TRP A 130 -8.42 -5.94 16.00
CA TRP A 130 -9.45 -6.46 15.12
C TRP A 130 -10.82 -6.12 15.69
N ASP A 131 -11.69 -5.52 14.89
CA ASP A 131 -13.09 -5.29 15.23
C ASP A 131 -13.92 -6.43 14.65
N ASP A 132 -14.42 -7.31 15.53
CA ASP A 132 -15.26 -8.45 15.15
C ASP A 132 -16.63 -8.03 14.59
N THR A 133 -17.12 -6.86 14.99
CA THR A 133 -18.42 -6.34 14.52
C THR A 133 -18.28 -5.79 13.09
N ALA A 134 -17.24 -4.98 12.85
CA ALA A 134 -16.95 -4.49 11.51
C ALA A 134 -16.31 -5.57 10.62
N GLY A 135 -15.76 -6.63 11.21
CA GLY A 135 -15.03 -7.70 10.52
C GLY A 135 -13.82 -7.16 9.76
N THR A 136 -13.07 -6.24 10.38
CA THR A 136 -11.89 -5.61 9.79
C THR A 136 -10.90 -5.16 10.86
N MET A 137 -9.68 -4.86 10.44
CA MET A 137 -8.67 -4.25 11.30
C MET A 137 -8.96 -2.76 11.49
N VAL A 138 -8.76 -2.29 12.72
CA VAL A 138 -8.97 -0.91 13.13
C VAL A 138 -7.68 -0.37 13.74
N THR A 139 -7.30 0.84 13.33
CA THR A 139 -6.19 1.60 13.89
C THR A 139 -6.74 2.81 14.64
N HIS A 140 -6.29 3.05 15.87
CA HIS A 140 -6.71 4.21 16.66
C HIS A 140 -5.49 5.07 17.04
N CYS A 141 -5.69 6.39 16.94
CA CYS A 141 -4.69 7.38 17.30
C CYS A 141 -4.89 7.86 18.73
N TYR A 142 -4.09 7.36 19.67
CA TYR A 142 -4.28 7.66 21.09
C TYR A 142 -3.47 8.86 21.60
N ASP A 143 -2.36 9.23 20.95
CA ASP A 143 -1.47 10.32 21.40
C ASP A 143 -1.37 11.47 20.39
N GLY A 144 -2.08 11.37 19.26
CA GLY A 144 -1.98 12.35 18.19
C GLY A 144 -0.64 12.22 17.49
N THR A 145 -0.64 11.78 16.24
CA THR A 145 0.63 11.70 15.51
C THR A 145 0.93 13.10 14.96
N LYS A 146 2.03 13.72 15.39
CA LYS A 146 2.59 14.90 14.67
C LYS A 146 2.99 14.59 13.22
N ILE A 147 3.03 13.31 12.91
CA ILE A 147 3.60 12.68 11.74
C ILE A 147 2.60 12.70 10.59
N LEU A 148 1.51 11.94 10.70
CA LEU A 148 0.43 11.89 9.71
C LEU A 148 -0.67 12.92 9.96
N GLN A 149 -0.50 13.81 10.93
CA GLN A 149 -1.51 14.78 11.41
C GLN A 149 -2.87 14.13 11.71
N ILE A 150 -2.87 12.86 12.09
CA ILE A 150 -4.07 12.13 12.49
C ILE A 150 -4.49 12.69 13.85
N PRO A 151 -5.69 13.26 13.99
CA PRO A 151 -6.21 13.76 15.26
C PRO A 151 -6.21 12.68 16.33
N VAL A 152 -6.07 13.10 17.59
CA VAL A 152 -6.31 12.22 18.74
C VAL A 152 -7.73 11.68 18.65
N ASP A 153 -7.90 10.42 19.01
CA ASP A 153 -9.15 9.66 18.97
C ASP A 153 -9.70 9.38 17.56
N GLN A 154 -8.95 9.72 16.51
CA GLN A 154 -9.34 9.29 15.18
C GLN A 154 -9.16 7.78 15.03
N ILE A 155 -10.22 7.16 14.50
CA ILE A 155 -10.30 5.74 14.20
C ILE A 155 -10.26 5.58 12.68
N ALA A 156 -9.43 4.66 12.21
CA ALA A 156 -9.33 4.29 10.81
C ALA A 156 -9.60 2.79 10.62
N HIS A 157 -10.50 2.45 9.69
CA HIS A 157 -10.86 1.07 9.37
C HIS A 157 -10.13 0.62 8.11
N LEU A 158 -9.61 -0.60 8.09
CA LEU A 158 -9.07 -1.21 6.89
C LEU A 158 -10.21 -1.43 5.86
N GLU A 159 -10.07 -0.83 4.68
CA GLU A 159 -10.97 -0.98 3.54
C GLU A 159 -10.79 -2.39 2.98
N LYS A 160 -11.79 -3.27 3.18
CA LYS A 160 -11.70 -4.69 2.80
C LYS A 160 -11.41 -4.89 1.30
N ALA A 161 -11.98 -4.03 0.46
CA ALA A 161 -11.78 -4.05 -1.00
C ALA A 161 -10.36 -3.64 -1.43
N SER A 162 -9.62 -2.95 -0.55
CA SER A 162 -8.25 -2.53 -0.83
C SER A 162 -7.22 -3.62 -0.58
N LEU A 163 -7.62 -4.72 0.08
CA LEU A 163 -6.75 -5.75 0.62
C LEU A 163 -6.20 -6.66 -0.48
N ILE A 164 -4.94 -6.44 -0.85
CA ILE A 164 -4.21 -7.27 -1.79
C ILE A 164 -2.91 -7.65 -1.12
N LEU A 165 -2.76 -8.93 -0.77
CA LEU A 165 -1.63 -9.44 0.01
C LEU A 165 -1.05 -10.68 -0.65
N TYR A 166 0.27 -10.77 -0.67
CA TYR A 166 1.04 -11.94 -1.07
C TYR A 166 1.82 -12.47 0.13
N LYS A 167 2.12 -13.76 0.12
CA LYS A 167 2.87 -14.38 1.21
C LYS A 167 4.35 -14.05 1.10
N THR A 168 4.86 -13.96 -0.12
CA THR A 168 6.30 -13.85 -0.41
C THR A 168 6.63 -12.68 -1.32
N MET A 169 7.90 -12.27 -1.33
CA MET A 169 8.42 -11.24 -2.23
C MET A 169 8.33 -11.70 -3.69
N GLU A 170 8.56 -12.98 -3.95
CA GLU A 170 8.54 -13.59 -5.28
C GLU A 170 7.13 -13.56 -5.88
N GLU A 171 6.10 -13.86 -5.07
CA GLU A 171 4.70 -13.72 -5.47
C GLU A 171 4.36 -12.27 -5.81
N ALA A 172 4.79 -11.33 -4.97
CA ALA A 172 4.56 -9.90 -5.19
C ALA A 172 5.23 -9.39 -6.47
N GLN A 173 6.49 -9.79 -6.71
CA GLN A 173 7.25 -9.41 -7.89
C GLN A 173 6.66 -10.00 -9.19
N ALA A 174 6.10 -11.22 -9.12
CA ALA A 174 5.50 -11.88 -10.27
C ALA A 174 4.07 -11.38 -10.58
N SER A 175 3.42 -10.71 -9.64
CA SER A 175 2.06 -10.22 -9.81
C SER A 175 1.99 -8.99 -10.72
N LYS A 176 0.86 -8.87 -11.45
CA LYS A 176 0.50 -7.65 -12.19
C LYS A 176 -0.25 -6.64 -11.32
N ILE A 177 -0.78 -7.09 -10.19
CA ILE A 177 -1.59 -6.28 -9.28
C ILE A 177 -0.72 -6.02 -8.05
N PRO A 178 -0.34 -4.77 -7.77
CA PRO A 178 0.44 -4.45 -6.59
C PRO A 178 -0.32 -4.79 -5.32
N GLU A 179 0.38 -5.28 -4.31
CA GLU A 179 -0.18 -5.35 -2.96
C GLU A 179 -0.61 -3.97 -2.51
N ASN A 180 -1.63 -3.93 -1.65
CA ASN A 180 -2.13 -2.68 -1.10
C ASN A 180 -2.93 -2.98 0.17
N ILE A 181 -2.85 -2.06 1.12
CA ILE A 181 -3.85 -1.89 2.18
C ILE A 181 -4.20 -0.41 2.28
N THR A 182 -5.48 -0.10 2.46
CA THR A 182 -5.95 1.26 2.64
C THR A 182 -6.75 1.36 3.92
N PHE A 183 -6.37 2.27 4.80
CA PHE A 183 -7.15 2.62 5.98
C PHE A 183 -8.00 3.85 5.69
N ILE A 184 -9.27 3.81 6.09
CA ILE A 184 -10.25 4.89 5.92
C ILE A 184 -10.55 5.50 7.27
N ALA A 185 -10.28 6.79 7.42
CA ALA A 185 -10.70 7.56 8.58
C ALA A 185 -11.72 8.63 8.16
N GLN A 186 -12.67 8.92 9.03
CA GLN A 186 -13.64 9.99 8.83
C GLN A 186 -13.47 11.07 9.90
N GLU A 187 -13.68 12.31 9.49
CA GLU A 187 -13.65 13.48 10.36
C GLU A 187 -14.83 14.40 10.01
N ASN A 188 -15.44 14.98 11.03
CA ASN A 188 -16.47 16.00 10.84
C ASN A 188 -15.81 17.38 10.83
N GLU A 189 -15.63 17.96 9.65
CA GLU A 189 -15.18 19.34 9.50
C GLU A 189 -16.39 20.28 9.32
N SER A 190 -16.17 21.60 9.46
CA SER A 190 -17.19 22.61 9.17
C SER A 190 -17.69 22.58 7.71
N SER A 191 -16.90 22.01 6.81
CA SER A 191 -17.22 21.80 5.39
C SER A 191 -18.02 20.52 5.12
N GLY A 192 -18.28 19.70 6.14
CA GLY A 192 -18.96 18.41 6.05
C GLY A 192 -18.06 17.24 6.50
N VAL A 193 -18.53 16.02 6.23
CA VAL A 193 -17.73 14.81 6.52
C VAL A 193 -16.57 14.75 5.54
N VAL A 194 -15.36 14.69 6.07
CA VAL A 194 -14.14 14.46 5.33
C VAL A 194 -13.69 13.02 5.54
N THR A 195 -13.40 12.33 4.45
CA THR A 195 -12.87 10.97 4.45
C THR A 195 -11.43 10.99 3.98
N TYR A 196 -10.54 10.44 4.80
CA TYR A 196 -9.12 10.26 4.50
C TYR A 196 -8.83 8.81 4.16
N TYR A 197 -8.01 8.58 3.13
CA TYR A 197 -7.59 7.26 2.67
C TYR A 197 -6.07 7.16 2.75
N TYR A 198 -5.56 6.34 3.67
CA TYR A 198 -4.14 6.10 3.88
C TYR A 198 -3.76 4.79 3.20
N SER A 199 -3.12 4.87 2.03
CA SER A 199 -2.75 3.69 1.25
C SER A 199 -1.29 3.31 1.47
N PHE A 200 -1.06 2.04 1.76
CA PHE A 200 0.26 1.48 2.05
C PHE A 200 0.56 0.30 1.15
N ARG A 201 1.85 0.09 0.92
CA ARG A 201 2.37 -1.10 0.24
C ARG A 201 3.45 -1.77 1.06
N PRO A 202 3.59 -3.09 0.98
CA PRO A 202 4.64 -3.77 1.70
C PRO A 202 6.01 -3.46 1.11
N VAL A 203 6.99 -3.37 2.00
CA VAL A 203 8.41 -3.24 1.68
C VAL A 203 9.10 -4.54 2.07
N TYR A 204 9.70 -5.21 1.10
CA TYR A 204 10.33 -6.52 1.25
C TYR A 204 11.84 -6.40 1.47
N PRO A 205 12.40 -7.04 2.49
CA PRO A 205 13.84 -7.08 2.65
C PRO A 205 14.46 -7.96 1.56
N TYR A 206 15.50 -7.45 0.89
CA TYR A 206 16.27 -8.23 -0.08
C TYR A 206 17.76 -8.31 0.27
N LYS A 207 18.21 -7.51 1.24
CA LYS A 207 19.57 -7.59 1.77
C LYS A 207 19.59 -7.16 3.22
N PHE A 208 19.86 -8.11 4.11
CA PHE A 208 20.14 -7.81 5.52
C PHE A 208 21.62 -7.61 5.72
N HIS A 209 21.97 -6.58 6.49
CA HIS A 209 23.33 -6.35 6.91
C HIS A 209 23.52 -6.89 8.33
N THR A 210 24.66 -7.55 8.55
CA THR A 210 24.98 -8.19 9.84
C THR A 210 25.67 -7.24 10.80
N THR A 211 26.16 -6.09 10.32
CA THR A 211 26.82 -5.11 11.17
C THR A 211 25.81 -4.14 11.78
N GLN A 212 26.14 -3.60 12.96
CA GLN A 212 25.23 -2.75 13.74
C GLN A 212 25.05 -1.33 13.17
N TRP A 213 25.87 -0.94 12.19
CA TRP A 213 25.91 0.42 11.63
C TRP A 213 25.35 0.51 10.20
N GLU A 214 24.96 -0.63 9.63
CA GLU A 214 24.46 -0.71 8.26
C GLU A 214 22.94 -0.81 8.26
N ASN A 215 22.32 -0.09 7.33
CA ASN A 215 20.89 -0.18 7.07
C ASN A 215 20.59 -1.41 6.21
N ASP A 216 19.50 -2.09 6.51
CA ASP A 216 18.98 -3.17 5.69
C ASP A 216 18.37 -2.60 4.39
N SER A 217 18.43 -3.37 3.31
CA SER A 217 17.89 -2.94 2.01
C SER A 217 16.55 -3.60 1.72
N PHE A 218 15.59 -2.76 1.34
CA PHE A 218 14.21 -3.14 1.10
C PHE A 218 13.73 -2.68 -0.27
N VAL A 219 12.76 -3.37 -0.84
CA VAL A 219 12.14 -3.08 -2.13
C VAL A 219 10.62 -3.06 -2.01
N MET A 220 9.98 -2.15 -2.73
CA MET A 220 8.53 -2.06 -2.87
C MET A 220 8.18 -2.07 -4.35
N PHE A 221 7.23 -2.94 -4.71
CA PHE A 221 6.72 -3.11 -6.07
C PHE A 221 5.46 -2.24 -6.31
#